data_AF-A0A963V0E6-F1
#
_entry.id   AF-A0A963V0E6-F1
#
_cell.length_a   1.000
_cell.length_b   1.000
_cell.length_c   1.000
_cell.angle_alpha   90.00
_cell.angle_beta   90.00
_cell.angle_gamma   90.00
#
_symmetry.space_group_name_H-M   'P 1'
#
loop_
_entity.id
_entity.type
_entity.pdbx_description
1 polymer ?
#
loop_
_entity_poly.entity_id
_entity_poly.type
_entity_poly.pdbx_seq_one_letter_code
_entity_poly.pdbx_strand_id
1 'polypeptide(L)'
;MRSVLLALFVTGCTAVTPSSLLRLKALSPLEADPAQIEVVLLLPEGLGIRPGSATLRLAATRRDTGAETGRNFTLSSRAADAHDFPADDVATAQHFGLAAGDVGDFRALQSEIAAWKAEAPDATEGTLAVALGGCTIGGGPSADAVASVYARTENGGAYFPIISNGPLARLLDPAQTGEMPPCPAAGKAAGIPPH
;
A
#
# COMPACT_ATOMS: atom_id res chain seq x y z
N MET A 1 49.60 20.81 -45.00
CA MET A 1 49.34 20.14 -43.71
C MET A 1 47.97 20.59 -43.22
N ARG A 2 47.09 19.63 -42.93
CA ARG A 2 45.64 19.80 -42.65
C ARG A 2 45.42 20.39 -41.25
N SER A 3 44.72 21.52 -41.16
CA SER A 3 44.17 22.02 -39.89
C SER A 3 42.87 21.28 -39.58
N VAL A 4 42.90 20.44 -38.55
CA VAL A 4 41.72 19.76 -38.01
C VAL A 4 41.11 20.65 -36.92
N LEU A 5 40.02 21.35 -37.25
CA LEU A 5 39.18 22.02 -36.25
C LEU A 5 38.26 20.97 -35.61
N LEU A 6 38.50 20.68 -34.34
CA LEU A 6 37.75 19.72 -33.54
C LEU A 6 36.48 20.40 -33.00
N ALA A 7 35.32 20.09 -33.59
CA ALA A 7 34.02 20.53 -33.11
C ALA A 7 33.60 19.66 -31.90
N LEU A 8 33.62 20.24 -30.69
CA LEU A 8 33.02 19.64 -29.49
C LEU A 8 31.49 19.84 -29.55
N PHE A 9 30.76 18.81 -29.99
CA PHE A 9 29.32 18.69 -29.74
C PHE A 9 29.12 18.13 -28.33
N VAL A 10 28.70 18.99 -27.39
CA VAL A 10 28.19 18.57 -26.08
C VAL A 10 26.70 18.28 -26.24
N THR A 11 26.34 17.03 -26.53
CA THR A 11 24.96 16.53 -26.43
C THR A 11 24.87 15.61 -25.23
N GLY A 12 24.49 16.16 -24.08
CA GLY A 12 24.20 15.38 -22.89
C GLY A 12 23.28 16.16 -21.98
N CYS A 13 22.03 15.69 -21.85
CA CYS A 13 21.20 15.69 -20.63
C CYS A 13 19.76 15.26 -20.95
N THR A 14 19.54 14.02 -21.37
CA THR A 14 18.21 13.37 -21.32
C THR A 14 18.36 11.89 -20.96
N ALA A 15 19.03 11.62 -19.83
CA ALA A 15 19.08 10.27 -19.27
C ALA A 15 17.84 10.03 -18.38
N VAL A 16 16.64 10.15 -18.94
CA VAL A 16 15.45 9.50 -18.37
C VAL A 16 15.20 8.27 -19.22
N THR A 17 15.63 7.12 -18.72
CA THR A 17 15.40 5.85 -19.43
C THR A 17 13.90 5.57 -19.51
N PRO A 18 13.34 5.21 -20.68
CA PRO A 18 11.91 4.91 -20.84
C PRO A 18 11.36 3.90 -19.82
N SER A 19 12.22 2.98 -19.37
CA SER A 19 11.94 1.98 -18.33
C SER A 19 11.61 2.57 -16.96
N SER A 20 12.14 3.76 -16.62
CA SER A 20 11.88 4.42 -15.34
C SER A 20 10.48 5.05 -15.30
N LEU A 21 10.01 5.58 -16.44
CA LEU A 21 8.65 6.13 -16.57
C LEU A 21 7.58 5.03 -16.50
N LEU A 22 7.85 3.85 -17.08
CA LEU A 22 6.95 2.70 -17.00
C LEU A 22 6.84 2.13 -15.57
N ARG A 23 7.95 2.06 -14.83
CA ARG A 23 7.93 1.66 -13.41
C ARG A 23 7.17 2.67 -12.55
N LEU A 24 7.26 3.96 -12.86
CA LEU A 24 6.52 4.99 -12.12
C LEU A 24 5.01 4.93 -12.39
N LYS A 25 4.59 4.57 -13.61
CA LYS A 25 3.17 4.35 -13.96
C LYS A 25 2.58 3.11 -13.27
N ALA A 26 3.33 2.01 -13.19
CA ALA A 26 2.89 0.80 -12.47
C ALA A 26 2.66 1.05 -10.96
N LEU A 27 3.26 2.13 -10.43
CA LEU A 27 3.12 2.57 -9.04
C LEU A 27 2.00 3.60 -8.86
N SER A 28 1.31 4.03 -9.91
CA SER A 28 0.21 5.00 -9.80
C SER A 28 -1.08 4.29 -9.37
N PRO A 29 -1.50 4.40 -8.10
CA PRO A 29 -2.70 3.74 -7.60
C PRO A 29 -3.99 4.32 -8.22
N LEU A 30 -3.88 5.39 -9.00
CA LEU A 30 -4.99 6.01 -9.73
C LEU A 30 -5.26 5.35 -11.09
N GLU A 31 -4.28 4.65 -11.66
CA GLU A 31 -4.42 3.96 -12.95
C GLU A 31 -4.63 2.43 -12.79
N ALA A 32 -4.34 1.89 -11.59
CA ALA A 32 -4.49 0.47 -11.28
C ALA A 32 -5.97 0.04 -11.19
N ASP A 33 -6.27 -1.18 -11.65
CA ASP A 33 -7.59 -1.79 -11.42
C ASP A 33 -7.73 -2.16 -9.93
N PRO A 34 -8.66 -1.55 -9.18
CA PRO A 34 -8.76 -1.77 -7.74
C PRO A 34 -9.10 -3.21 -7.35
N ALA A 35 -9.69 -4.00 -8.25
CA ALA A 35 -9.92 -5.41 -8.01
C ALA A 35 -8.62 -6.23 -7.93
N GLN A 36 -7.56 -5.75 -8.59
CA GLN A 36 -6.26 -6.41 -8.70
C GLN A 36 -5.25 -5.91 -7.68
N ILE A 37 -5.55 -4.81 -6.99
CA ILE A 37 -4.71 -4.32 -5.90
C ILE A 37 -4.64 -5.37 -4.80
N GLU A 38 -3.42 -5.66 -4.40
CA GLU A 38 -3.14 -6.51 -3.26
C GLU A 38 -2.05 -5.89 -2.40
N VAL A 39 -2.25 -5.97 -1.10
CA VAL A 39 -1.34 -5.52 -0.06
C VAL A 39 -0.93 -6.72 0.76
N VAL A 40 0.37 -6.92 0.91
CA VAL A 40 0.95 -7.98 1.73
C VAL A 40 1.67 -7.38 2.90
N LEU A 41 1.34 -7.87 4.09
CA LEU A 41 1.98 -7.51 5.33
C LEU A 41 2.85 -8.65 5.82
N LEU A 42 4.12 -8.35 6.02
CA LEU A 42 5.06 -9.24 6.66
C LEU A 42 5.13 -8.84 8.13
N LEU A 43 4.59 -9.71 8.98
CA LEU A 43 4.42 -9.45 10.40
C LEU A 43 5.48 -10.22 11.21
N PRO A 44 6.03 -9.61 12.28
CA PRO A 44 6.91 -10.28 13.20
C PRO A 44 6.14 -11.29 14.07
N GLU A 45 6.87 -12.15 14.79
CA GLU A 45 6.26 -13.04 15.77
C GLU A 45 5.51 -12.26 16.85
N GLY A 46 4.47 -12.87 17.42
CA GLY A 46 3.68 -12.26 18.49
C GLY A 46 2.71 -11.16 18.03
N LEU A 47 2.65 -10.85 16.73
CA LEU A 47 1.71 -9.91 16.14
C LEU A 47 0.71 -10.59 15.20
N GLY A 48 -0.56 -10.26 15.37
CA GLY A 48 -1.63 -10.60 14.42
C GLY A 48 -2.42 -9.37 14.00
N ILE A 49 -3.38 -9.57 13.09
CA ILE A 49 -4.30 -8.54 12.61
C ILE A 49 -5.70 -8.94 13.03
N ARG A 50 -6.44 -7.99 13.62
CA ARG A 50 -7.83 -8.22 13.98
C ARG A 50 -8.67 -8.40 12.71
N PRO A 51 -9.52 -9.44 12.64
CA PRO A 51 -10.44 -9.62 11.52
C PRO A 51 -11.27 -8.36 11.26
N GLY A 52 -11.36 -7.94 10.00
CA GLY A 52 -12.16 -6.78 9.58
C GLY A 52 -11.59 -5.41 9.99
N SER A 53 -10.38 -5.36 10.58
CA SER A 53 -9.76 -4.08 10.96
C SER A 53 -8.89 -3.45 9.86
N ALA A 54 -8.63 -4.19 8.78
CA ALA A 54 -7.83 -3.75 7.67
C ALA A 54 -8.63 -2.80 6.78
N THR A 55 -8.12 -1.59 6.59
CA THR A 55 -8.75 -0.56 5.75
C THR A 55 -7.72 0.12 4.88
N LEU A 56 -8.16 0.61 3.72
CA LEU A 56 -7.37 1.36 2.78
C LEU A 56 -8.08 2.69 2.52
N ARG A 57 -7.35 3.80 2.66
CA ARG A 57 -7.85 5.14 2.43
C ARG A 57 -7.29 5.67 1.12
N LEU A 58 -8.17 6.10 0.24
CA LEU A 58 -7.83 6.93 -0.92
C LEU A 58 -8.37 8.34 -0.66
N ALA A 59 -7.52 9.34 -0.86
CA ALA A 59 -7.91 10.74 -0.72
C ALA A 59 -7.14 11.62 -1.71
N ALA A 60 -7.64 12.82 -1.95
CA ALA A 60 -6.91 13.86 -2.64
C ALA A 60 -7.25 15.24 -2.08
N THR A 61 -6.31 16.16 -2.22
CA THR A 61 -6.48 17.57 -1.87
C THR A 61 -6.11 18.44 -3.07
N ARG A 62 -6.79 19.58 -3.19
CA ARG A 62 -6.52 20.64 -4.17
C ARG A 62 -6.00 21.87 -3.45
N ARG A 63 -4.74 22.21 -3.68
CA ARG A 63 -4.09 23.35 -3.03
C ARG A 63 -4.56 24.71 -3.57
N ASP A 64 -5.04 24.75 -4.80
CA ASP A 64 -5.54 25.95 -5.47
C ASP A 64 -6.91 26.39 -4.96
N THR A 65 -7.77 25.45 -4.58
CA THR A 65 -9.13 25.71 -4.08
C THR A 65 -9.34 25.38 -2.61
N GLY A 66 -8.45 24.59 -2.01
CA GLY A 66 -8.62 24.00 -0.69
C GLY A 66 -9.61 22.82 -0.65
N ALA A 67 -10.08 22.33 -1.80
CA ALA A 67 -11.02 21.21 -1.84
C ALA A 67 -10.36 19.89 -1.44
N GLU A 68 -11.11 19.03 -0.74
CA GLU A 68 -10.67 17.71 -0.32
C GLU A 68 -11.72 16.66 -0.67
N THR A 69 -11.26 15.47 -1.05
CA THR A 69 -12.10 14.29 -1.27
C THR A 69 -11.38 13.07 -0.70
N GLY A 70 -12.13 12.09 -0.17
CA GLY A 70 -11.51 10.87 0.31
C GLY A 70 -12.45 9.94 1.04
N ARG A 71 -12.13 8.64 0.96
CA ARG A 71 -12.92 7.56 1.56
C ARG A 71 -12.02 6.44 2.07
N ASN A 72 -12.50 5.76 3.10
CA ASN A 72 -11.92 4.51 3.59
C ASN A 72 -12.68 3.35 2.95
N PHE A 73 -11.95 2.31 2.59
CA PHE A 73 -12.45 1.09 2.00
C PHE A 73 -11.97 -0.11 2.83
N THR A 74 -12.78 -1.16 2.87
CA THR A 74 -12.50 -2.36 3.63
C THR A 74 -11.55 -3.24 2.85
N LEU A 75 -10.54 -3.77 3.54
CA LEU A 75 -9.67 -4.80 3.01
C LEU A 75 -10.12 -6.17 3.53
N SER A 76 -10.24 -7.13 2.62
CA SER A 76 -10.55 -8.53 2.93
C SER A 76 -9.30 -9.38 2.78
N SER A 77 -9.10 -10.31 3.72
CA SER A 77 -8.03 -11.30 3.62
C SER A 77 -8.19 -12.14 2.35
N ARG A 78 -7.08 -12.41 1.69
CA ARG A 78 -6.99 -13.28 0.52
C ARG A 78 -6.16 -14.52 0.83
N ALA A 79 -6.37 -15.57 0.03
CA ALA A 79 -5.47 -16.71 0.05
C ALA A 79 -4.08 -16.21 -0.39
N ALA A 80 -3.05 -16.61 0.35
CA ALA A 80 -1.68 -16.31 -0.01
C ALA A 80 -1.32 -17.02 -1.32
N ASP A 81 -0.74 -16.28 -2.25
CA ASP A 81 0.02 -16.85 -3.35
C ASP A 81 1.44 -17.21 -2.90
N ALA A 82 2.02 -18.23 -3.52
CA ALA A 82 3.40 -18.59 -3.27
C ALA A 82 4.31 -17.49 -3.83
N HIS A 83 4.78 -16.59 -2.96
CA HIS A 83 5.75 -15.57 -3.29
C HIS A 83 6.83 -15.51 -2.21
N ASP A 84 8.09 -15.54 -2.64
CA ASP A 84 9.23 -15.40 -1.73
C ASP A 84 9.48 -13.91 -1.46
N PHE A 85 9.02 -13.46 -0.29
CA PHE A 85 9.39 -12.16 0.22
C PHE A 85 10.75 -12.23 0.94
N PRO A 86 11.57 -11.17 0.94
CA PRO A 86 12.78 -11.11 1.76
C PRO A 86 12.40 -11.28 3.24
N ALA A 87 12.81 -12.40 3.85
CA ALA A 87 12.16 -12.95 5.05
C ALA A 87 13.05 -12.95 6.29
N ASP A 88 14.02 -12.04 6.39
CA ASP A 88 15.06 -12.17 7.42
C ASP A 88 14.50 -12.12 8.86
N ASP A 89 13.33 -11.49 9.09
CA ASP A 89 12.67 -11.38 10.41
C ASP A 89 11.12 -11.56 10.38
N VAL A 90 10.60 -12.30 9.41
CA VAL A 90 9.14 -12.40 9.16
C VAL A 90 8.57 -13.73 9.65
N ALA A 91 7.57 -13.65 10.54
CA ALA A 91 6.87 -14.83 11.04
C ALA A 91 5.70 -15.24 10.14
N THR A 92 4.96 -14.27 9.63
CA THR A 92 3.74 -14.52 8.85
C THR A 92 3.55 -13.47 7.76
N ALA A 93 3.18 -13.91 6.55
CA ALA A 93 2.69 -13.04 5.48
C ALA A 93 1.15 -13.04 5.46
N GLN A 94 0.54 -11.86 5.55
CA GLN A 94 -0.91 -11.71 5.41
C GLN A 94 -1.26 -10.92 4.15
N HIS A 95 -2.11 -11.53 3.32
CA HIS A 95 -2.52 -10.98 2.03
C HIS A 95 -3.90 -10.35 2.15
N PHE A 96 -4.04 -9.14 1.62
CA PHE A 96 -5.27 -8.38 1.65
C PHE A 96 -5.55 -7.78 0.27
N GLY A 97 -6.82 -7.74 -0.11
CA GLY A 97 -7.25 -6.93 -1.25
C GLY A 97 -8.55 -6.21 -0.94
N LEU A 98 -8.95 -5.32 -1.84
CA LEU A 98 -10.18 -4.57 -1.67
C LEU A 98 -11.39 -5.51 -1.57
N ALA A 99 -12.29 -5.25 -0.63
CA ALA A 99 -13.54 -5.99 -0.53
C ALA A 99 -14.35 -5.82 -1.83
N ALA A 100 -15.00 -6.89 -2.30
CA ALA A 100 -15.70 -6.87 -3.59
C ALA A 100 -16.76 -5.77 -3.69
N GLY A 101 -17.45 -5.44 -2.58
CA GLY A 101 -18.43 -4.36 -2.52
C GLY A 101 -17.85 -2.95 -2.68
N ASP A 102 -16.57 -2.77 -2.39
CA ASP A 102 -15.89 -1.47 -2.38
C ASP A 102 -15.21 -1.13 -3.73
N VAL A 103 -15.08 -2.10 -4.64
CA VAL A 103 -14.39 -1.94 -5.93
C VAL A 103 -15.02 -0.85 -6.81
N GLY A 104 -16.35 -0.80 -6.89
CA GLY A 104 -17.05 0.19 -7.70
C GLY A 104 -16.86 1.61 -7.17
N ASP A 105 -17.02 1.78 -5.87
CA ASP A 105 -16.85 3.05 -5.17
C ASP A 105 -15.41 3.56 -5.23
N PHE A 106 -14.43 2.65 -5.13
CA PHE A 106 -13.02 2.98 -5.28
C PHE A 106 -12.74 3.54 -6.67
N ARG A 107 -13.25 2.88 -7.71
CA ARG A 107 -13.08 3.31 -9.10
C ARG A 107 -13.73 4.67 -9.37
N ALA A 108 -14.89 4.93 -8.76
CA ALA A 108 -15.54 6.24 -8.85
C ALA A 108 -14.65 7.34 -8.24
N LEU A 109 -14.10 7.10 -7.05
CA LEU A 109 -13.19 8.05 -6.41
C LEU A 109 -11.87 8.24 -7.18
N GLN A 110 -11.29 7.16 -7.75
CA GLN A 110 -10.15 7.29 -8.66
C GLN A 110 -10.47 8.20 -9.84
N SER A 111 -11.64 8.04 -10.47
CA SER A 111 -12.05 8.89 -11.60
C SER A 111 -12.23 10.35 -11.22
N GLU A 112 -12.79 10.62 -10.02
CA GLU A 112 -12.93 11.99 -9.50
C GLU A 112 -11.56 12.64 -9.28
N ILE A 113 -10.65 11.92 -8.63
CA ILE A 113 -9.28 12.40 -8.36
C ILE A 113 -8.50 12.58 -9.67
N ALA A 114 -8.68 11.69 -10.64
CA ALA A 114 -8.07 11.81 -11.96
C ALA A 114 -8.56 13.06 -12.71
N ALA A 115 -9.86 13.38 -12.61
CA ALA A 115 -10.40 14.62 -13.17
C ALA A 115 -9.77 15.86 -12.50
N TRP A 116 -9.65 15.86 -11.17
CA TRP A 116 -8.95 16.94 -10.45
C TRP A 116 -7.50 17.09 -10.92
N LYS A 117 -6.77 15.98 -11.08
CA LYS A 117 -5.40 15.99 -11.56
C LYS A 117 -5.27 16.50 -13.00
N ALA A 118 -6.25 16.23 -13.85
CA ALA A 118 -6.28 16.75 -15.23
C ALA A 118 -6.56 18.26 -15.27
N GLU A 119 -7.44 18.76 -14.40
CA GLU A 119 -7.75 20.19 -14.29
C GLU A 119 -6.60 20.99 -13.65
N ALA A 120 -5.97 20.44 -12.61
CA ALA A 120 -4.99 21.14 -11.79
C ALA A 120 -3.76 20.24 -11.48
N PRO A 121 -2.94 19.91 -12.50
CA PRO A 121 -1.87 18.91 -12.39
C PRO A 121 -0.86 19.21 -11.27
N ASP A 122 -0.53 20.48 -11.04
CA ASP A 122 0.45 20.86 -10.02
C ASP A 122 -0.16 21.15 -8.64
N ALA A 123 -1.50 21.28 -8.56
CA ALA A 123 -2.20 21.60 -7.32
C ALA A 123 -2.93 20.40 -6.70
N THR A 124 -3.12 19.31 -7.44
CA THR A 124 -3.74 18.07 -6.93
C THR A 124 -2.70 17.08 -6.41
N GLU A 125 -2.84 16.75 -5.13
CA GLU A 125 -2.04 15.76 -4.42
C GLU A 125 -2.95 14.61 -3.95
N GLY A 126 -2.57 13.37 -4.30
CA GLY A 126 -3.27 12.16 -3.90
C GLY A 126 -2.58 11.45 -2.75
N THR A 127 -3.36 10.87 -1.86
CA THR A 127 -2.90 10.11 -0.69
C THR A 127 -3.51 8.72 -0.71
N LEU A 128 -2.65 7.71 -0.58
CA LEU A 128 -3.03 6.33 -0.32
C LEU A 128 -2.46 5.92 1.03
N ALA A 129 -3.31 5.46 1.94
CA ALA A 129 -2.89 4.97 3.25
C ALA A 129 -3.53 3.61 3.56
N VAL A 130 -2.81 2.75 4.26
CA VAL A 130 -3.31 1.48 4.78
C VAL A 130 -3.31 1.56 6.29
N ALA A 131 -4.43 1.20 6.92
CA ALA A 131 -4.58 1.17 8.37
C ALA A 131 -5.07 -0.21 8.82
N LEU A 132 -4.45 -0.75 9.86
CA LEU A 132 -4.75 -2.07 10.38
C LEU A 132 -4.89 -2.02 11.90
N GLY A 133 -5.81 -2.82 12.43
CA GLY A 133 -5.91 -3.05 13.86
C GLY A 133 -5.07 -4.24 14.28
N GLY A 134 -3.88 -4.00 14.84
CA GLY A 134 -3.05 -5.06 15.40
C GLY A 134 -3.71 -5.76 16.59
N CYS A 135 -3.29 -7.00 16.84
CA CYS A 135 -3.57 -7.74 18.07
C CYS A 135 -2.34 -8.53 18.51
N THR A 136 -2.22 -8.81 19.81
CA THR A 136 -1.11 -9.58 20.38
C THR A 136 -1.37 -11.08 20.31
N ILE A 137 -0.33 -11.84 19.97
CA ILE A 137 -0.30 -13.30 20.05
C ILE A 137 0.74 -13.66 21.13
N GLY A 138 0.35 -14.47 22.11
CA GLY A 138 1.24 -14.82 23.22
C GLY A 138 1.71 -13.60 24.00
N GLY A 139 3.04 -13.42 24.12
CA GLY A 139 3.65 -12.29 24.81
C GLY A 139 3.66 -10.96 24.03
N GLY A 140 3.20 -10.95 22.78
CA GLY A 140 3.31 -9.80 21.88
C GLY A 140 4.62 -9.75 21.10
N PRO A 141 4.75 -8.82 20.13
CA PRO A 141 5.98 -8.65 19.37
C PRO A 141 7.10 -8.05 20.22
N SER A 142 8.35 -8.32 19.84
CA SER A 142 9.52 -7.67 20.46
C SER A 142 9.46 -6.15 20.30
N ALA A 143 10.09 -5.41 21.22
CA ALA A 143 10.12 -3.94 21.19
C ALA A 143 10.88 -3.38 19.97
N ASP A 144 11.82 -4.13 19.43
CA ASP A 144 12.59 -3.84 18.22
C ASP A 144 12.01 -4.50 16.95
N ALA A 145 10.83 -5.13 17.06
CA ALA A 145 10.23 -5.82 15.94
C ALA A 145 9.96 -4.88 14.76
N VAL A 146 10.20 -5.40 13.56
CA VAL A 146 9.96 -4.70 12.30
C VAL A 146 8.81 -5.34 11.55
N ALA A 147 8.15 -4.57 10.69
CA ALA A 147 7.20 -5.08 9.72
C ALA A 147 7.48 -4.47 8.35
N SER A 148 7.09 -5.21 7.32
CA SER A 148 7.20 -4.76 5.93
C SER A 148 5.84 -4.80 5.25
N VAL A 149 5.61 -3.83 4.35
CA VAL A 149 4.39 -3.71 3.56
C VAL A 149 4.77 -3.71 2.10
N TYR A 150 4.21 -4.66 1.37
CA TYR A 150 4.35 -4.78 -0.07
C TYR A 150 3.00 -4.56 -0.73
N ALA A 151 3.01 -4.08 -1.96
CA ALA A 151 1.80 -4.02 -2.77
C ALA A 151 2.07 -4.46 -4.20
N ARG A 152 1.00 -4.86 -4.88
CA ARG A 152 0.94 -5.01 -6.33
C ARG A 152 -0.36 -4.41 -6.84
N THR A 153 -0.34 -3.97 -8.09
CA THR A 153 -1.45 -3.30 -8.78
C THR A 153 -2.05 -4.15 -9.89
N GLU A 154 -1.42 -5.28 -10.22
CA GLU A 154 -1.81 -6.20 -11.28
C GLU A 154 -1.73 -7.65 -10.76
N ASN A 155 -2.67 -8.50 -11.17
CA ASN A 155 -2.64 -9.91 -10.79
C ASN A 155 -1.43 -10.61 -11.43
N GLY A 156 -0.63 -11.32 -10.61
CA GLY A 156 0.63 -11.93 -11.04
C GLY A 156 1.74 -10.94 -11.36
N GLY A 157 1.51 -9.64 -11.15
CA GLY A 157 2.53 -8.60 -11.24
C GLY A 157 3.54 -8.68 -10.09
N ALA A 158 4.66 -7.96 -10.26
CA ALA A 158 5.68 -7.90 -9.23
C ALA A 158 5.20 -7.11 -8.00
N TYR A 159 5.48 -7.62 -6.80
CA TYR A 159 5.34 -6.85 -5.58
C TYR A 159 6.41 -5.75 -5.52
N PHE A 160 6.01 -4.57 -5.06
CA PHE A 160 6.90 -3.49 -4.73
C PHE A 160 6.80 -3.15 -3.24
N PRO A 161 7.92 -2.83 -2.57
CA PRO A 161 7.89 -2.41 -1.18
C PRO A 161 7.29 -1.01 -1.06
N ILE A 162 6.26 -0.88 -0.22
CA ILE A 162 5.80 0.42 0.30
C ILE A 162 6.63 0.78 1.53
N ILE A 163 6.85 -0.20 2.41
CA ILE A 163 7.64 -0.08 3.63
C ILE A 163 8.50 -1.33 3.75
N SER A 164 9.81 -1.15 3.96
CA SER A 164 10.75 -2.25 4.20
C SER A 164 11.36 -2.12 5.59
N ASN A 165 11.21 -3.15 6.41
CA ASN A 165 11.77 -3.28 7.76
C ASN A 165 11.49 -2.04 8.62
N GLY A 166 10.26 -1.55 8.57
CA GLY A 166 9.83 -0.40 9.36
C GLY A 166 9.66 -0.79 10.83
N PRO A 167 10.19 -0.01 11.80
CA PRO A 167 9.95 -0.28 13.22
C PRO A 167 8.45 -0.32 13.51
N LEU A 168 7.97 -1.39 14.13
CA LEU A 168 6.54 -1.59 14.36
C LEU A 168 5.92 -0.42 15.13
N ALA A 169 6.66 0.16 16.08
CA ALA A 169 6.24 1.34 16.84
C ALA A 169 5.94 2.59 15.98
N ARG A 170 6.44 2.67 14.74
CA ARG A 170 6.11 3.75 13.79
C ARG A 170 4.95 3.41 12.85
N LEU A 171 4.63 2.12 12.71
CA LEU A 171 3.56 1.63 11.84
C LEU A 171 2.24 1.50 12.58
N LEU A 172 2.30 1.32 13.90
CA LEU A 172 1.15 1.35 14.78
C LEU A 172 0.83 2.79 15.17
N ASP A 173 -0.46 3.12 15.20
CA ASP A 173 -0.93 4.39 15.75
C ASP A 173 -0.53 4.48 17.24
N PRO A 174 -0.01 5.62 17.73
CA PRO A 174 0.31 5.81 19.15
C PRO A 174 -0.87 5.56 20.11
N ALA A 175 -2.11 5.65 19.63
CA ALA A 175 -3.29 5.23 20.40
C ALA A 175 -3.38 3.71 20.62
N GLN A 176 -2.65 2.90 19.83
CA GLN A 176 -2.57 1.44 19.94
C GLN A 176 -1.31 0.94 20.68
N THR A 177 -0.31 1.80 20.93
CA THR A 177 0.89 1.43 21.71
C THR A 177 0.65 1.22 23.21
N GLY A 178 -0.55 1.53 23.72
CA GLY A 178 -0.88 1.42 25.15
C GLY A 178 -1.30 0.02 25.62
N GLU A 179 -2.07 -0.73 24.82
CA GLU A 179 -2.46 -2.12 25.11
C GLU A 179 -3.15 -2.69 23.88
N MET A 180 -2.34 -3.22 22.95
CA MET A 180 -2.88 -3.95 21.82
C MET A 180 -3.61 -5.20 22.33
N PRO A 181 -4.91 -5.37 22.03
CA PRO A 181 -5.70 -6.45 22.62
C PRO A 181 -5.18 -7.82 22.13
N PRO A 182 -5.41 -8.90 22.90
CA PRO A 182 -5.09 -10.24 22.42
C PRO A 182 -5.89 -10.55 21.16
N CYS A 183 -5.27 -11.28 20.22
CA CYS A 183 -5.96 -11.74 19.04
C CYS A 183 -7.12 -12.65 19.43
N PRO A 184 -8.29 -12.52 18.79
CA PRO A 184 -9.37 -13.45 19.03
C PRO A 184 -8.87 -14.86 18.68
N ALA A 185 -9.13 -15.83 19.55
CA ALA A 185 -8.81 -17.22 19.24
C ALA A 185 -9.45 -17.59 17.88
N ALA A 186 -8.69 -18.26 17.02
CA ALA A 186 -9.16 -18.75 15.72
C ALA A 186 -10.33 -19.72 15.93
N GLY A 187 -11.53 -19.19 16.08
CA GLY A 187 -12.68 -19.95 16.59
C GLY A 187 -13.94 -19.13 16.86
N LYS A 188 -14.04 -17.89 16.36
CA LYS A 188 -15.31 -17.16 16.31
C LYS A 188 -15.29 -16.15 15.16
N ALA A 189 -15.45 -16.66 13.94
CA ALA A 189 -16.07 -15.87 12.89
C ALA A 189 -17.38 -15.28 13.46
N ALA A 190 -17.56 -13.98 13.31
CA ALA A 190 -18.76 -13.29 13.72
C ALA A 190 -20.00 -13.99 13.13
N GLY A 191 -20.93 -14.38 14.01
CA GLY A 191 -22.35 -14.61 13.74
C GLY A 191 -22.74 -15.37 12.47
N ILE A 192 -22.89 -16.69 12.57
CA ILE A 192 -23.86 -17.45 11.77
C ILE A 192 -24.80 -18.12 12.78
N PRO A 193 -26.10 -17.75 12.85
CA PRO A 193 -27.05 -18.48 13.68
C PRO A 193 -27.34 -19.86 13.05
N PRO A 194 -27.40 -20.95 13.83
CA PRO A 194 -27.84 -22.23 13.31
C PRO A 194 -29.35 -22.19 13.05
N HIS A 195 -29.75 -22.64 11.85
CA HIS A 195 -31.13 -22.98 11.53
C HIS A 195 -31.52 -24.32 12.17
#